data_AF-A0A810Q165-F1
#
_entry.id   AF-A0A810Q165-F1
#
_cell.length_a   1.000
_cell.length_b   1.000
_cell.length_c   1.000
_cell.angle_alpha   90.00
_cell.angle_beta   90.00
_cell.angle_gamma   90.00
#
_symmetry.space_group_name_H-M   'P 1'
#
loop_
_entity.id
_entity.type
_entity.pdbx_description
1 polymer ?
#
loop_
_entity_poly.entity_id
_entity_poly.type
_entity_poly.pdbx_seq_one_letter_code
_entity_poly.pdbx_strand_id
1 'polypeptide(L)'
;MDMEEKGTQVCDQAGDTAPDAGEQEDFEALIRGRYKEAFDARVRKILDGRLRGMRQENQHLKEQQEKTDRERRAEAAGRIERLRRQEGELQKVYPDFCWQEEMRREDFGRLILAGVEPRTAYETVHGRELMEKAMRYAAGRTRRQVAGSLASGMGRVAENGGRSIAVTASDPRGLTSEDLADIRRRVLDGEKIRF
;
A
#
# COMPACT_ATOMS: atom_id res chain seq x y z
N MET A 1 40.12 21.46 0.77
CA MET A 1 40.30 22.09 -0.55
C MET A 1 39.52 23.39 -0.50
N ASP A 2 40.28 24.41 -0.09
CA ASP A 2 40.20 25.82 -0.47
C ASP A 2 38.94 26.60 -0.08
N MET A 3 38.96 27.05 1.18
CA MET A 3 38.38 28.33 1.59
C MET A 3 39.40 29.42 1.27
N GLU A 4 39.04 30.39 0.43
CA GLU A 4 39.81 31.62 0.27
C GLU A 4 39.25 32.71 1.21
N GLU A 5 40.10 33.07 2.16
CA GLU A 5 39.94 34.11 3.16
C GLU A 5 40.60 35.41 2.65
N LYS A 6 39.97 36.53 2.98
CA LYS A 6 40.55 37.86 3.23
C LYS A 6 41.19 38.67 2.09
N GLY A 7 40.50 39.79 1.83
CA GLY A 7 41.12 41.07 1.51
C GLY A 7 40.29 42.20 2.08
N THR A 8 40.31 42.40 3.39
CA THR A 8 39.78 43.61 4.03
C THR A 8 40.66 44.78 3.62
N GLN A 9 40.21 45.52 2.62
CA GLN A 9 40.86 46.74 2.17
C GLN A 9 40.55 47.85 3.18
N VAL A 10 41.51 48.09 4.07
CA VAL A 10 41.53 49.26 4.95
C VAL A 10 41.83 50.48 4.08
N CYS A 11 40.85 51.37 3.96
CA CYS A 11 41.03 52.70 3.41
C CYS A 11 40.98 53.70 4.56
N ASP A 12 42.09 53.83 5.29
CA ASP A 12 42.37 55.04 6.07
C ASP A 12 43.09 56.01 5.13
N GLN A 13 42.37 57.01 4.61
CA GLN A 13 43.00 58.24 4.15
C GLN A 13 42.24 59.45 4.67
N ALA A 14 43.06 60.35 5.23
CA ALA A 14 42.73 61.54 5.97
C ALA A 14 41.83 62.50 5.19
N GLY A 15 41.07 63.26 5.96
CA GLY A 15 40.05 64.16 5.46
C GLY A 15 40.61 65.29 4.62
N ASP A 16 39.76 65.71 3.69
CA ASP A 16 39.77 67.08 3.24
C ASP A 16 38.33 67.54 2.98
N THR A 17 37.88 68.44 3.86
CA THR A 17 36.81 69.43 3.69
C THR A 17 35.46 68.93 3.13
N ALA A 18 34.63 68.37 4.01
CA ALA A 18 33.18 68.39 3.83
C ALA A 18 32.69 69.85 3.85
N PRO A 19 31.77 70.27 2.96
CA PRO A 19 31.19 71.59 3.07
C PRO A 19 30.40 71.65 4.38
N ASP A 20 30.64 72.74 5.11
CA ASP A 20 29.92 73.22 6.28
C ASP A 20 28.41 72.96 6.15
N ALA A 21 27.95 71.86 6.75
CA ALA A 21 26.55 71.48 6.83
C ALA A 21 25.98 72.21 8.05
N GLY A 22 25.39 73.38 7.82
CA GLY A 22 24.62 74.10 8.84
C GLY A 22 23.69 73.15 9.58
N GLU A 23 23.68 73.27 10.92
CA GLU A 23 22.79 72.60 11.88
C GLU A 23 22.11 71.34 11.34
N GLN A 24 22.75 70.18 11.50
CA GLN A 24 22.08 68.91 11.26
C GLN A 24 20.95 68.75 12.29
N GLU A 25 19.75 69.21 11.93
CA GLU A 25 18.51 68.93 12.64
C GLU A 25 18.39 67.40 12.83
N ASP A 26 18.08 66.95 14.05
CA ASP A 26 17.89 65.52 14.34
C ASP A 26 16.83 64.94 13.39
N PHE A 27 17.08 63.77 12.80
CA PHE A 27 16.16 63.13 11.86
C PHE A 27 14.74 63.02 12.42
N GLU A 28 14.61 62.71 13.71
CA GLU A 28 13.32 62.66 14.41
C GLU A 28 12.62 64.04 14.46
N ALA A 29 13.37 65.12 14.63
CA ALA A 29 12.82 66.47 14.65
C ALA A 29 12.30 66.89 13.26
N LEU A 30 13.02 66.53 12.20
CA LEU A 30 12.61 66.76 10.81
C LEU A 30 11.32 66.01 10.43
N ILE A 31 11.25 64.70 10.73
CA ILE A 31 10.08 63.88 10.39
C ILE A 31 8.88 64.17 11.29
N ARG A 32 9.07 64.66 12.52
CA ARG A 32 7.96 65.07 13.40
C ARG A 32 7.53 66.51 13.19
N GLY A 33 8.41 67.36 12.66
CA GLY A 33 8.13 68.75 12.30
C GLY A 33 7.75 68.89 10.83
N ARG A 34 8.67 69.46 10.04
CA ARG A 34 8.41 69.95 8.67
C ARG A 34 7.93 68.85 7.70
N TYR A 35 8.38 67.60 7.88
CA TYR A 35 8.08 66.50 6.96
C TYR A 35 7.00 65.53 7.44
N LYS A 36 6.33 65.81 8.57
CA LYS A 36 5.39 64.89 9.20
C LYS A 36 4.29 64.39 8.28
N GLU A 37 3.62 65.28 7.56
CA GLU A 37 2.50 64.88 6.70
C GLU A 37 2.97 64.02 5.51
N ALA A 38 4.10 64.38 4.90
CA ALA A 38 4.68 63.63 3.79
C ALA A 38 5.17 62.24 4.25
N PHE A 39 5.76 62.16 5.44
CA PHE A 39 6.18 60.91 6.06
C PHE A 39 4.97 60.03 6.40
N ASP A 40 3.97 60.58 7.09
CA ASP A 40 2.73 59.89 7.47
C ASP A 40 1.97 59.36 6.23
N ALA A 41 1.91 60.15 5.15
CA ALA A 41 1.30 59.74 3.89
C ALA A 41 2.07 58.58 3.24
N ARG A 42 3.40 58.62 3.28
CA ARG A 42 4.24 57.56 2.70
C ARG A 42 4.16 56.26 3.49
N VAL A 43 4.17 56.35 4.83
CA VAL A 43 3.96 55.19 5.72
C VAL A 43 2.59 54.57 5.48
N ARG A 44 1.52 55.38 5.44
CA ARG A 44 0.16 54.88 5.11
C ARG A 44 0.14 54.16 3.76
N LYS A 45 0.74 54.73 2.72
CA LYS A 45 0.83 54.10 1.39
C LYS A 45 1.54 52.74 1.44
N ILE A 46 2.63 52.63 2.19
CA ILE A 46 3.39 51.38 2.35
C ILE A 46 2.56 50.33 3.12
N LEU A 47 1.96 50.72 4.24
CA LEU A 47 1.14 49.84 5.07
C LEU A 47 -0.09 49.36 4.32
N ASP A 48 -0.81 50.25 3.62
CA ASP A 48 -1.97 49.90 2.81
C ASP A 48 -1.58 48.97 1.65
N GLY A 49 -0.43 49.21 1.02
CA GLY A 49 0.12 48.34 -0.01
C GLY A 49 0.38 46.93 0.53
N ARG A 50 1.08 46.81 1.67
CA ARG A 50 1.38 45.53 2.31
C ARG A 50 0.12 44.82 2.79
N LEU A 51 -0.82 45.54 3.41
CA LEU A 51 -2.08 44.98 3.90
C LEU A 51 -2.93 44.47 2.73
N ARG A 52 -3.01 45.21 1.62
CA ARG A 52 -3.68 44.74 0.41
C ARG A 52 -3.01 43.51 -0.18
N GLY A 53 -1.67 43.52 -0.32
CA GLY A 53 -0.92 42.35 -0.81
C GLY A 53 -1.16 41.11 0.05
N MET A 54 -1.05 41.24 1.37
CA MET A 54 -1.30 40.15 2.32
C MET A 54 -2.75 39.63 2.25
N ARG A 55 -3.74 40.51 2.07
CA ARG A 55 -5.15 40.10 1.91
C ARG A 55 -5.37 39.35 0.60
N GLN A 56 -4.77 39.81 -0.50
CA GLN A 56 -4.83 39.14 -1.79
C GLN A 56 -4.18 37.76 -1.73
N GLU A 57 -3.00 37.65 -1.11
CA GLU A 57 -2.31 36.37 -0.92
C GLU A 57 -3.13 35.41 -0.04
N ASN A 58 -3.68 35.88 1.08
CA ASN A 58 -4.56 35.07 1.92
C ASN A 58 -5.81 34.60 1.19
N GLN A 59 -6.42 35.49 0.38
CA GLN A 59 -7.57 35.12 -0.43
C GLN A 59 -7.19 34.05 -1.45
N HIS A 60 -6.08 34.23 -2.16
CA HIS A 60 -5.59 33.26 -3.13
C HIS A 60 -5.29 31.90 -2.48
N LEU A 61 -4.63 31.90 -1.32
CA LEU A 61 -4.35 30.68 -0.56
C LEU A 61 -5.64 29.98 -0.13
N LYS A 62 -6.65 30.72 0.34
CA LYS A 62 -7.96 30.16 0.69
C LYS A 62 -8.66 29.56 -0.53
N GLU A 63 -8.67 30.26 -1.65
CA GLU A 63 -9.27 29.78 -2.91
C GLU A 63 -8.55 28.51 -3.41
N GLN A 64 -7.23 28.46 -3.34
CA GLN A 64 -6.45 27.27 -3.67
C GLN A 64 -6.77 26.09 -2.74
N GLN A 65 -6.80 26.32 -1.43
CA GLN A 65 -7.17 25.28 -0.46
C GLN A 65 -8.57 24.74 -0.70
N GLU A 66 -9.55 25.64 -0.88
CA GLU A 66 -10.93 25.25 -1.21
C GLU A 66 -11.00 24.44 -2.51
N LYS A 67 -10.23 24.83 -3.53
CA LYS A 67 -10.18 24.10 -4.79
C LYS A 67 -9.61 22.70 -4.60
N THR A 68 -8.47 22.57 -3.93
CA THR A 68 -7.86 21.27 -3.63
C THR A 68 -8.77 20.39 -2.77
N ASP A 69 -9.43 20.97 -1.78
CA ASP A 69 -10.38 20.23 -0.94
C ASP A 69 -11.61 19.78 -1.72
N ARG A 70 -12.13 20.62 -2.64
CA ARG A 70 -13.21 20.23 -3.55
C ARG A 70 -12.79 19.08 -4.45
N GLU A 71 -11.59 19.14 -5.03
CA GLU A 71 -11.04 18.08 -5.88
C GLU A 71 -10.89 16.77 -5.10
N ARG A 72 -10.32 16.81 -3.89
CA ARG A 72 -10.21 15.64 -3.00
C ARG A 72 -11.56 15.06 -2.63
N ARG A 73 -12.55 15.90 -2.30
CA ARG A 73 -13.92 15.45 -2.00
C ARG A 73 -14.60 14.82 -3.21
N ALA A 74 -14.41 15.39 -4.39
CA ALA A 74 -14.94 14.84 -5.64
C ALA A 74 -14.31 13.49 -5.97
N GLU A 75 -12.99 13.36 -5.79
CA GLU A 75 -12.28 12.10 -5.99
C GLU A 75 -12.74 11.01 -5.00
N ALA A 76 -12.86 11.38 -3.71
CA ALA A 76 -13.39 10.50 -2.68
C ALA A 76 -14.82 10.02 -2.99
N ALA A 77 -15.70 10.94 -3.42
CA ALA A 77 -17.05 10.60 -3.84
C ALA A 77 -17.05 9.64 -5.05
N GLY A 78 -16.17 9.86 -6.03
CA GLY A 78 -16.00 8.97 -7.18
C GLY A 78 -15.50 7.58 -6.79
N ARG A 79 -14.63 7.45 -5.77
CA ARG A 79 -14.21 6.15 -5.21
C ARG A 79 -15.38 5.40 -4.60
N ILE A 80 -16.19 6.07 -3.79
CA ILE A 80 -17.39 5.49 -3.17
C ILE A 80 -18.42 5.08 -4.23
N GLU A 81 -18.59 5.88 -5.29
CA GLU A 81 -19.49 5.53 -6.37
C GLU A 81 -19.04 4.28 -7.13
N ARG A 82 -17.73 4.14 -7.40
CA ARG A 82 -17.17 2.91 -8.00
C ARG A 82 -17.42 1.70 -7.10
N LEU A 83 -17.17 1.83 -5.80
CA LEU A 83 -17.47 0.79 -4.81
C LEU A 83 -18.94 0.35 -4.88
N ARG A 84 -19.87 1.32 -4.91
CA ARG A 84 -21.31 1.03 -5.01
C ARG A 84 -21.68 0.27 -6.28
N ARG A 85 -21.04 0.58 -7.42
CA ARG A 85 -21.26 -0.16 -8.67
C ARG A 85 -20.70 -1.59 -8.63
N GLN A 86 -19.60 -1.80 -7.90
CA GLN A 86 -18.94 -3.10 -7.78
C GLN A 86 -19.53 -4.01 -6.70
N GLU A 87 -20.42 -3.50 -5.84
CA GLU A 87 -21.06 -4.24 -4.75
C GLU A 87 -21.60 -5.61 -5.21
N GLY A 88 -22.32 -5.65 -6.33
CA GLY A 88 -22.92 -6.89 -6.84
C GLY A 88 -21.90 -7.96 -7.21
N GLU A 89 -20.71 -7.59 -7.68
CA GLU A 89 -19.63 -8.55 -7.95
C GLU A 89 -18.98 -9.03 -6.65
N LEU A 90 -18.80 -8.14 -5.68
CA LEU A 90 -18.27 -8.50 -4.35
C LEU A 90 -19.21 -9.45 -3.62
N GLN A 91 -20.53 -9.24 -3.71
CA GLN A 91 -21.53 -10.10 -3.07
C GLN A 91 -21.54 -11.54 -3.60
N LYS A 92 -21.11 -11.78 -4.85
CA LYS A 92 -20.96 -13.14 -5.39
C LYS A 92 -19.88 -13.93 -4.66
N VAL A 93 -18.82 -13.25 -4.21
CA VAL A 93 -17.68 -13.87 -3.52
C VAL A 93 -17.88 -13.84 -2.00
N TYR A 94 -18.42 -12.74 -1.47
CA TYR A 94 -18.70 -12.53 -0.06
C TYR A 94 -20.19 -12.20 0.13
N PRO A 95 -21.05 -13.20 0.34
CA PRO A 95 -22.50 -12.99 0.47
C PRO A 95 -22.91 -12.07 1.62
N ASP A 96 -22.09 -12.00 2.67
CA ASP A 96 -22.31 -11.17 3.86
C ASP A 96 -21.90 -9.69 3.64
N PHE A 97 -21.40 -9.32 2.45
CA PHE A 97 -20.85 -7.98 2.19
C PHE A 97 -21.94 -6.91 1.95
N CYS A 98 -21.83 -5.80 2.68
CA CYS A 98 -22.66 -4.61 2.53
C CYS A 98 -21.78 -3.35 2.58
N TRP A 99 -21.64 -2.62 1.46
CA TRP A 99 -20.74 -1.46 1.42
C TRP A 99 -21.13 -0.35 2.40
N GLN A 100 -22.42 -0.23 2.75
CA GLN A 100 -22.89 0.81 3.67
C GLN A 100 -22.41 0.56 5.10
N GLU A 101 -22.42 -0.70 5.52
CA GLU A 101 -21.94 -1.11 6.84
C GLU A 101 -20.41 -1.08 6.88
N GLU A 102 -19.76 -1.55 5.81
CA GLU A 102 -18.30 -1.54 5.72
C GLU A 102 -17.74 -0.11 5.65
N MET A 103 -18.40 0.82 4.94
CA MET A 103 -17.99 2.23 4.93
C MET A 103 -18.15 2.94 6.27
N ARG A 104 -18.99 2.43 7.19
CA ARG A 104 -19.08 2.95 8.56
C ARG A 104 -17.91 2.50 9.42
N ARG A 105 -17.22 1.41 9.04
CA ARG A 105 -15.99 0.98 9.70
C ARG A 105 -14.84 1.85 9.23
N GLU A 106 -14.09 2.37 10.20
CA GLU A 106 -13.00 3.29 9.94
C GLU A 106 -11.86 2.64 9.12
N ASP A 107 -11.54 1.38 9.41
CA ASP A 107 -10.45 0.65 8.74
C ASP A 107 -10.73 0.44 7.25
N PHE A 108 -11.94 -0.04 6.91
CA PHE A 108 -12.34 -0.24 5.52
C PHE A 108 -12.49 1.11 4.79
N GLY A 109 -13.18 2.08 5.40
CA GLY A 109 -13.38 3.40 4.81
C GLY A 109 -12.07 4.11 4.48
N ARG A 110 -11.07 4.03 5.37
CA ARG A 110 -9.72 4.58 5.12
C ARG A 110 -9.04 3.92 3.93
N LEU A 111 -9.13 2.60 3.78
CA LEU A 111 -8.54 1.88 2.65
C LEU A 111 -9.18 2.29 1.32
N ILE A 112 -10.52 2.37 1.25
CA ILE A 112 -11.23 2.81 0.05
C ILE A 112 -10.88 4.27 -0.29
N LEU A 113 -10.84 5.14 0.72
CA LEU A 113 -10.44 6.54 0.54
C LEU A 113 -8.97 6.70 0.20
N ALA A 114 -8.09 5.74 0.52
CA ALA A 114 -6.71 5.71 0.04
C ALA A 114 -6.59 5.18 -1.41
N GLY A 115 -7.68 4.70 -2.01
CA GLY A 115 -7.71 4.17 -3.37
C GLY A 115 -7.42 2.67 -3.46
N VAL A 116 -7.45 1.94 -2.35
CA VAL A 116 -7.36 0.48 -2.34
C VAL A 116 -8.63 -0.11 -2.97
N GLU A 117 -8.45 -1.20 -3.72
CA GLU A 117 -9.55 -1.91 -4.38
C GLU A 117 -10.50 -2.55 -3.34
N PRO A 118 -11.84 -2.51 -3.55
CA PRO A 118 -12.82 -2.95 -2.57
C PRO A 118 -12.64 -4.36 -2.00
N ARG A 119 -12.37 -5.34 -2.86
CA ARG A 119 -12.17 -6.72 -2.41
C ARG A 119 -10.95 -6.83 -1.52
N THR A 120 -9.84 -6.24 -1.93
CA THR A 120 -8.58 -6.23 -1.17
C THR A 120 -8.76 -5.57 0.20
N ALA A 121 -9.49 -4.45 0.24
CA ALA A 121 -9.81 -3.76 1.49
C ALA A 121 -10.65 -4.65 2.42
N TYR A 122 -11.67 -5.34 1.89
CA TYR A 122 -12.52 -6.24 2.65
C TYR A 122 -11.75 -7.45 3.20
N GLU A 123 -10.92 -8.08 2.38
CA GLU A 123 -10.05 -9.19 2.80
C GLU A 123 -9.02 -8.75 3.86
N THR A 124 -8.55 -7.51 3.83
CA THR A 124 -7.62 -6.99 4.83
C THR A 124 -8.30 -6.85 6.19
N VAL A 125 -9.53 -6.32 6.22
CA VAL A 125 -10.30 -6.11 7.46
C VAL A 125 -10.86 -7.43 8.01
N HIS A 126 -11.38 -8.30 7.13
CA HIS A 126 -12.06 -9.54 7.51
C HIS A 126 -11.23 -10.80 7.33
N GLY A 127 -9.96 -10.70 6.94
CA GLY A 127 -9.13 -11.84 6.56
C GLY A 127 -9.10 -12.95 7.60
N ARG A 128 -8.99 -12.59 8.89
CA ARG A 128 -9.02 -13.55 9.99
C ARG A 128 -10.36 -14.31 10.06
N GLU A 129 -11.47 -13.60 9.98
CA GLU A 129 -12.81 -14.19 10.04
C GLU A 129 -13.08 -15.11 8.84
N LEU A 130 -12.63 -14.69 7.66
CA LEU A 130 -12.72 -15.49 6.43
C LEU A 130 -11.89 -16.77 6.53
N MET A 131 -10.65 -16.69 7.03
CA MET A 131 -9.78 -17.85 7.25
C MET A 131 -10.40 -18.83 8.25
N GLU A 132 -10.96 -18.34 9.36
CA GLU A 132 -11.61 -19.20 10.34
C GLU A 132 -12.85 -19.89 9.77
N LYS A 133 -13.69 -19.17 9.00
CA LYS A 133 -14.85 -19.75 8.30
C LYS A 133 -14.39 -20.86 7.34
N ALA A 134 -13.34 -20.60 6.56
CA ALA A 134 -12.76 -21.57 5.63
C ALA A 134 -12.21 -22.80 6.36
N MET A 135 -11.49 -22.61 7.47
CA MET A 135 -10.97 -23.71 8.29
C MET A 135 -12.09 -24.55 8.89
N ARG A 136 -13.13 -23.91 9.46
CA ARG A 136 -14.29 -24.63 10.01
C ARG A 136 -14.99 -25.46 8.94
N TYR A 137 -15.14 -24.91 7.73
CA TYR A 137 -15.71 -25.65 6.60
C TYR A 137 -14.85 -26.86 6.21
N ALA A 138 -13.53 -26.67 6.08
CA ALA A 138 -12.58 -27.74 5.76
C ALA A 138 -12.59 -28.86 6.81
N ALA A 139 -12.52 -28.50 8.09
CA ALA A 139 -12.58 -29.45 9.19
C ALA A 139 -13.92 -30.23 9.20
N GLY A 140 -15.03 -29.55 8.95
CA GLY A 140 -16.34 -30.19 8.82
C GLY A 140 -16.43 -31.17 7.64
N ARG A 141 -15.82 -30.82 6.50
CA ARG A 141 -15.72 -31.70 5.34
C ARG A 141 -14.90 -32.95 5.65
N THR A 142 -13.73 -32.81 6.27
CA THR A 142 -12.90 -33.95 6.68
C THR A 142 -13.64 -34.84 7.67
N ARG A 143 -14.32 -34.26 8.66
CA ARG A 143 -15.12 -35.02 9.64
C ARG A 143 -16.22 -35.84 8.95
N ARG A 144 -16.96 -35.25 8.00
CA ARG A 144 -17.97 -35.95 7.21
C ARG A 144 -17.38 -37.03 6.32
N GLN A 145 -16.23 -36.78 5.69
CA GLN A 145 -15.55 -37.77 4.87
C GLN A 145 -15.14 -38.99 5.70
N VAL A 146 -14.53 -38.77 6.87
CA VAL A 146 -14.18 -39.84 7.81
C VAL A 146 -15.42 -40.58 8.30
N ALA A 147 -16.46 -39.85 8.72
CA ALA A 147 -17.72 -40.47 9.17
C ALA A 147 -18.40 -41.28 8.05
N GLY A 148 -18.40 -40.77 6.82
CA GLY A 148 -18.91 -41.45 5.64
C GLY A 148 -18.10 -42.71 5.30
N SER A 149 -16.77 -42.68 5.40
CA SER A 149 -15.91 -43.86 5.21
C SER A 149 -16.11 -44.93 6.29
N LEU A 150 -16.39 -44.53 7.53
CA LEU A 150 -16.71 -45.45 8.61
C LEU A 150 -18.12 -46.05 8.44
N ALA A 151 -19.10 -45.20 8.09
CA ALA A 151 -20.50 -45.62 7.87
C ALA A 151 -20.67 -46.49 6.63
N SER A 152 -19.87 -46.27 5.57
CA SER A 152 -19.82 -47.14 4.39
C SER A 152 -19.02 -48.44 4.64
N GLY A 153 -18.67 -48.73 5.90
CA GLY A 153 -18.05 -49.98 6.31
C GLY A 153 -16.63 -50.17 5.79
N MET A 154 -15.82 -49.10 5.73
CA MET A 154 -14.49 -49.12 5.09
C MET A 154 -14.55 -49.87 3.75
N GLY A 155 -15.60 -49.61 2.95
CA GLY A 155 -15.93 -50.36 1.73
C GLY A 155 -14.64 -50.73 1.01
N ARG A 156 -14.27 -52.01 1.14
CA ARG A 156 -12.91 -52.50 0.90
C ARG A 156 -12.46 -51.89 -0.40
N VAL A 157 -11.42 -51.05 -0.36
CA VAL A 157 -10.61 -50.85 -1.55
C VAL A 157 -10.25 -52.26 -1.96
N ALA A 158 -10.82 -52.74 -3.06
CA ALA A 158 -10.48 -54.01 -3.64
C ALA A 158 -8.95 -54.02 -3.68
N GLU A 159 -8.38 -54.98 -2.95
CA GLU A 159 -6.95 -55.25 -2.93
C GLU A 159 -6.51 -55.18 -4.37
N ASN A 160 -5.75 -54.13 -4.66
CA ASN A 160 -5.23 -53.94 -5.98
C ASN A 160 -4.44 -55.22 -6.25
N GLY A 161 -4.92 -56.01 -7.20
CA GLY A 161 -4.14 -57.04 -7.89
C GLY A 161 -2.95 -56.43 -8.65
N GLY A 162 -2.41 -55.31 -8.18
CA GLY A 162 -1.08 -54.83 -8.47
C GLY A 162 -0.11 -55.68 -7.68
N ARG A 163 0.15 -56.90 -8.18
CA ARG A 163 1.41 -57.58 -7.93
C ARG A 163 2.51 -56.55 -8.13
N SER A 164 3.15 -56.14 -7.05
CA SER A 164 4.44 -55.49 -7.14
C SER A 164 5.32 -56.49 -7.88
N ILE A 165 5.67 -56.20 -9.14
CA ILE A 165 6.65 -56.98 -9.88
C ILE A 165 7.98 -56.69 -9.17
N ALA A 166 8.24 -57.45 -8.11
CA ALA A 166 9.55 -57.52 -7.52
C ALA A 166 10.45 -58.17 -8.57
N VAL A 167 11.22 -57.34 -9.26
CA VAL A 167 12.29 -57.80 -10.15
C VAL A 167 13.37 -58.38 -9.23
N THR A 168 13.28 -59.68 -8.97
CA THR A 168 14.37 -60.41 -8.32
C THR A 168 15.43 -60.65 -9.38
N ALA A 169 16.53 -59.90 -9.33
CA ALA A 169 17.73 -60.21 -10.10
C ALA A 169 18.35 -61.48 -9.50
N SER A 170 18.29 -62.59 -10.23
CA SER A 170 18.87 -63.87 -9.81
C SER A 170 20.07 -64.20 -10.68
N ASP A 171 21.21 -64.54 -10.07
CA ASP A 171 22.43 -64.96 -10.77
C ASP A 171 22.19 -66.29 -11.55
N PRO A 172 22.43 -66.34 -12.86
CA PRO A 172 22.10 -67.50 -13.69
C PRO A 172 22.89 -68.77 -13.35
N ARG A 173 24.01 -68.67 -12.61
CA ARG A 173 24.88 -69.83 -12.32
C ARG A 173 24.43 -70.67 -11.11
N GLY A 174 23.48 -70.18 -10.32
CA GLY A 174 23.01 -70.82 -9.08
C GLY A 174 21.61 -71.43 -9.15
N LEU A 175 20.96 -71.43 -10.31
CA LEU A 175 19.56 -71.85 -10.44
C LEU A 175 19.43 -73.37 -10.35
N THR A 176 18.55 -73.84 -9.45
CA THR A 176 18.20 -75.25 -9.34
C THR A 176 17.20 -75.65 -10.42
N SER A 177 16.99 -76.97 -10.61
CA SER A 177 16.02 -77.48 -11.58
C SER A 177 14.58 -77.02 -11.29
N GLU A 178 14.27 -76.74 -10.03
CA GLU A 178 12.95 -76.25 -9.62
C GLU A 178 12.78 -74.77 -9.96
N ASP A 179 13.82 -73.96 -9.73
CA ASP A 179 13.85 -72.54 -10.12
C ASP A 179 13.70 -72.36 -11.63
N LEU A 180 14.32 -73.24 -12.43
CA LEU A 180 14.19 -73.23 -13.89
C LEU A 180 12.76 -73.58 -14.34
N ALA A 181 12.07 -74.46 -13.62
CA ALA A 181 10.67 -74.81 -13.93
C ALA A 181 9.74 -73.63 -13.62
N ASP A 182 9.96 -72.93 -12.51
CA ASP A 182 9.19 -71.74 -12.15
C ASP A 182 9.44 -70.58 -13.12
N ILE A 183 10.70 -70.33 -13.49
CA ILE A 183 11.07 -69.36 -14.53
C ILE A 183 10.37 -69.69 -15.85
N ARG A 184 10.35 -70.97 -16.28
CA ARG A 184 9.66 -71.39 -17.51
C ARG A 184 8.17 -71.09 -17.44
N ARG A 185 7.50 -71.38 -16.32
CA ARG A 185 6.09 -71.07 -16.12
C ARG A 185 5.83 -69.56 -16.22
N ARG A 186 6.67 -68.75 -15.58
CA ARG A 186 6.54 -67.28 -15.60
C ARG A 186 6.75 -66.67 -16.98
N VAL A 187 7.70 -67.20 -17.76
CA VAL A 187 7.91 -66.78 -19.15
C VAL A 187 6.72 -67.17 -20.03
N LEU A 188 6.11 -68.34 -19.82
CA LEU A 188 4.88 -68.74 -20.52
C LEU A 188 3.70 -67.81 -20.18
N ASP A 189 3.64 -67.30 -18.94
CA ASP A 189 2.66 -66.30 -18.50
C ASP A 189 2.98 -64.87 -19.02
N GLY A 190 4.02 -64.71 -19.86
CA GLY A 190 4.38 -63.47 -20.54
C GLY A 190 5.36 -62.57 -19.78
N GLU A 191 5.94 -63.05 -18.68
CA GLU A 191 6.91 -62.29 -17.90
C GLU A 191 8.30 -62.27 -18.57
N LYS A 192 8.91 -61.09 -18.71
CA LYS A 192 10.27 -60.94 -19.25
C LYS A 192 11.30 -61.05 -18.12
N ILE A 193 11.94 -62.20 -18.01
CA ILE A 193 13.03 -62.41 -17.06
C ILE A 193 14.32 -61.79 -17.62
N ARG A 194 14.99 -60.96 -16.81
CA ARG A 194 16.33 -60.44 -17.07
C ARG A 194 17.25 -61.01 -16.00
N PHE A 195 18.37 -61.56 -16.41
CA PHE A 195 19.45 -62.04 -15.55
C PHE A 195 20.52 -60.96 -15.41
#